data_AF-A0A931B4L8-F1
#
_entry.id   AF-A0A931B4L8-F1
#
_cell.length_a   1.000
_cell.length_b   1.000
_cell.length_c   1.000
_cell.angle_alpha   90.00
_cell.angle_beta   90.00
_cell.angle_gamma   90.00
#
_symmetry.space_group_name_H-M   'P 1'
#
loop_
_entity.id
_entity.type
_entity.pdbx_description
1 polymer ?
#
loop_
_entity_poly.entity_id
_entity_poly.type
_entity_poly.pdbx_seq_one_letter_code
_entity_poly.pdbx_strand_id
1 'polypeptide(L)'
;MLARRSAYPLVAALALTGAVIAPSQAATAATTSPQQLSVFAWNVDLGTAVVDSVENENAAGRTPTIESIIRTHDADVVILDEAFNNTSDGKIPSALKDLYPYATPVVGETCSGGGWTGISGDCSNSPFVINGGTMILSKYPIEKQYAHIFSNSTSGTWDYDANKGADLVELNVNGSNEWVVGTHLQADQSGTSTNTTQSTRLAQLGEIKNFVNGIVGTSAPVLIGGDLNVEYYNGASRGDYTNAQNAVGGVLGSPALDPSQTMYTMDCPISSWCQYMGGVESFPTNYQDDLDYIGYLNDGSRPVPTSLPTVGIAFDPQSGWTSGQLDTNAPSDHYPVTATFSLP
;
A
#
# COMPACT_ATOMS: atom_id res chain seq x y z
N MET A 1 41.36 103.58 -20.82
CA MET A 1 41.24 103.48 -19.35
C MET A 1 40.61 102.15 -18.99
N LEU A 2 41.27 101.40 -18.11
CA LEU A 2 40.78 100.41 -17.13
C LEU A 2 39.33 99.90 -17.32
N ALA A 3 39.08 98.60 -17.46
CA ALA A 3 38.86 97.61 -16.38
C ALA A 3 37.74 96.67 -16.90
N ARG A 4 37.50 95.42 -16.51
CA ARG A 4 38.05 94.48 -15.51
C ARG A 4 37.52 93.11 -15.95
N ARG A 5 38.35 92.07 -15.84
CA ARG A 5 37.93 90.67 -15.93
C ARG A 5 37.20 90.29 -14.63
N SER A 6 36.07 89.62 -14.74
CA SER A 6 35.45 88.88 -13.63
C SER A 6 35.16 87.46 -14.11
N ALA A 7 35.97 86.52 -13.60
CA ALA A 7 35.74 85.09 -13.74
C ALA A 7 34.71 84.65 -12.70
N TYR A 8 33.70 83.89 -13.11
CA TYR A 8 32.80 83.17 -12.21
C TYR A 8 33.28 81.70 -12.13
N PRO A 9 33.34 81.09 -10.93
CA PRO A 9 33.73 79.70 -10.79
C PRO A 9 32.55 78.78 -11.16
N LEU A 10 32.82 77.78 -11.99
CA LEU A 10 31.93 76.62 -12.16
C LEU A 10 32.08 75.74 -10.90
N VAL A 11 31.03 75.60 -10.12
CA VAL A 11 30.94 74.60 -9.04
C VAL A 11 30.36 73.33 -9.66
N ALA A 12 31.20 72.31 -9.82
CA ALA A 12 30.76 70.96 -10.19
C ALA A 12 30.23 70.25 -8.93
N ALA A 13 28.92 70.05 -8.86
CA ALA A 13 28.29 69.23 -7.83
C ALA A 13 28.48 67.74 -8.17
N LEU A 14 29.32 67.05 -7.39
CA LEU A 14 29.44 65.60 -7.42
C LEU A 14 28.21 65.00 -6.73
N ALA A 15 27.27 64.46 -7.50
CA ALA A 15 26.18 63.66 -6.95
C ALA A 15 26.71 62.25 -6.61
N LEU A 16 27.00 61.99 -5.34
CA LEU A 16 27.18 60.62 -4.85
C LEU A 16 25.82 59.91 -4.82
N THR A 17 25.56 59.08 -5.82
CA THR A 17 24.50 58.07 -5.74
C THR A 17 24.95 56.98 -4.76
N GLY A 18 24.54 57.12 -3.50
CA GLY A 18 24.66 56.04 -2.52
C GLY A 18 23.76 54.88 -2.96
N ALA A 19 24.35 53.80 -3.43
CA ALA A 19 23.65 52.54 -3.61
C ALA A 19 23.25 52.03 -2.23
N VAL A 20 21.96 52.13 -1.91
CA VAL A 20 21.39 51.51 -0.71
C VAL A 20 21.34 50.02 -1.00
N ILE A 21 22.36 49.29 -0.55
CA ILE A 21 22.35 47.83 -0.57
C ILE A 21 21.31 47.42 0.49
N ALA A 22 20.11 47.07 0.03
CA ALA A 22 19.13 46.43 0.88
C ALA A 22 19.74 45.13 1.42
N PRO A 23 19.64 44.84 2.73
CA PRO A 23 20.13 43.58 3.26
C PRO A 23 19.37 42.46 2.55
N SER A 24 20.11 41.57 1.88
CA SER A 24 19.56 40.31 1.38
C SER A 24 19.03 39.57 2.60
N GLN A 25 17.71 39.50 2.75
CA GLN A 25 17.11 38.52 3.64
C GLN A 25 17.52 37.16 3.09
N ALA A 26 18.50 36.53 3.75
CA ALA A 26 18.75 35.13 3.56
C ALA A 26 17.41 34.44 3.84
N ALA A 27 16.82 33.83 2.81
CA ALA A 27 15.69 32.95 3.01
C ALA A 27 16.14 31.90 4.01
N THR A 28 15.60 31.96 5.23
CA THR A 28 15.67 30.86 6.16
C THR A 28 15.02 29.70 5.44
N ALA A 29 15.83 28.73 4.99
CA ALA A 29 15.33 27.45 4.54
C ALA A 29 14.44 26.94 5.68
N ALA A 30 13.13 26.89 5.43
CA ALA A 30 12.24 26.21 6.33
C ALA A 30 12.77 24.78 6.41
N THR A 31 13.19 24.36 7.61
CA THR A 31 13.39 22.96 7.90
C THR A 31 12.02 22.31 7.79
N THR A 32 11.66 21.88 6.58
CA THR A 32 10.48 21.06 6.36
C THR A 32 10.71 19.78 7.13
N SER A 33 9.90 19.54 8.16
CA SER A 33 9.85 18.21 8.79
C SER A 33 9.60 17.18 7.69
N PRO A 34 10.24 15.99 7.75
CA PRO A 34 9.98 14.93 6.79
C PRO A 34 8.47 14.70 6.66
N GLN A 35 7.99 14.56 5.44
CA GLN A 35 6.58 14.29 5.19
C GLN A 35 6.24 12.91 5.76
N GLN A 36 5.25 12.84 6.64
CA GLN A 36 4.79 11.58 7.22
C GLN A 36 3.65 11.04 6.36
N LEU A 37 3.67 9.73 6.09
CA LEU A 37 2.58 9.04 5.41
C LEU A 37 2.31 7.71 6.12
N SER A 38 1.11 7.57 6.69
CA SER A 38 0.65 6.35 7.33
C SER A 38 -0.06 5.43 6.34
N VAL A 39 0.34 4.16 6.31
CA VAL A 39 -0.22 3.13 5.44
C VAL A 39 -0.84 2.04 6.31
N PHE A 40 -2.02 1.59 5.91
CA PHE A 40 -2.73 0.45 6.47
C PHE A 40 -2.99 -0.53 5.33
N ALA A 41 -2.61 -1.80 5.48
CA ALA A 41 -2.83 -2.84 4.48
C ALA A 41 -3.58 -4.02 5.10
N TRP A 42 -4.59 -4.52 4.38
CA TRP A 42 -5.46 -5.56 4.92
C TRP A 42 -6.08 -6.43 3.84
N ASN A 43 -5.82 -7.74 3.90
CA ASN A 43 -6.67 -8.74 3.29
C ASN A 43 -8.02 -8.81 4.04
N VAL A 44 -9.11 -8.40 3.39
CA VAL A 44 -10.45 -8.33 4.02
C VAL A 44 -11.29 -9.59 3.84
N ASP A 45 -10.77 -10.60 3.12
CA ASP A 45 -11.43 -11.88 2.86
C ASP A 45 -12.90 -11.70 2.44
N LEU A 46 -13.15 -10.94 1.37
CA LEU A 46 -14.48 -10.72 0.82
C LEU A 46 -14.62 -11.47 -0.48
N GLY A 47 -14.83 -12.78 -0.37
CA GLY A 47 -15.09 -13.68 -1.49
C GLY A 47 -16.20 -13.20 -2.42
N THR A 48 -16.18 -13.70 -3.67
CA THR A 48 -17.21 -13.37 -4.66
C THR A 48 -18.62 -13.69 -4.14
N ALA A 49 -19.66 -13.06 -4.68
CA ALA A 49 -21.04 -13.32 -4.23
C ALA A 49 -21.46 -14.81 -4.31
N VAL A 50 -20.85 -15.59 -5.20
CA VAL A 50 -21.08 -17.04 -5.28
C VAL A 50 -20.40 -17.76 -4.13
N VAL A 51 -19.12 -17.45 -3.89
CA VAL A 51 -18.33 -18.03 -2.78
C VAL A 51 -18.96 -17.66 -1.44
N ASP A 52 -19.27 -16.38 -1.22
CA ASP A 52 -19.97 -15.87 -0.04
C ASP A 52 -21.26 -16.65 0.26
N SER A 53 -22.05 -16.97 -0.77
CA SER A 53 -23.28 -17.74 -0.63
C SER A 53 -23.07 -19.23 -0.39
N VAL A 54 -22.09 -19.86 -1.03
CA VAL A 54 -21.86 -21.31 -0.94
C VAL A 54 -21.15 -21.65 0.36
N GLU A 55 -20.18 -20.82 0.74
CA GLU A 55 -19.35 -20.99 1.93
C GLU A 55 -19.87 -20.20 3.13
N ASN A 56 -21.07 -19.61 3.05
CA ASN A 56 -21.74 -18.90 4.14
C ASN A 56 -20.87 -17.81 4.82
N GLU A 57 -20.09 -17.07 4.03
CA GLU A 57 -19.10 -16.12 4.57
C GLU A 57 -19.73 -14.86 5.15
N ASN A 58 -21.00 -14.57 4.84
CA ASN A 58 -21.72 -13.40 5.35
C ASN A 58 -20.94 -12.09 5.13
N ALA A 59 -20.36 -11.91 3.94
CA ALA A 59 -19.57 -10.74 3.57
C ALA A 59 -20.31 -9.43 3.92
N ALA A 60 -21.59 -9.34 3.57
CA ALA A 60 -22.42 -8.16 3.86
C ALA A 60 -22.58 -7.85 5.37
N GLY A 61 -22.52 -8.87 6.24
CA GLY A 61 -22.54 -8.69 7.69
C GLY A 61 -21.17 -8.34 8.28
N ARG A 62 -20.08 -8.72 7.62
CA ARG A 62 -18.69 -8.40 8.01
C ARG A 62 -18.24 -7.02 7.54
N THR A 63 -18.73 -6.54 6.39
CA THR A 63 -18.34 -5.24 5.80
C THR A 63 -18.46 -4.05 6.77
N PRO A 64 -19.53 -3.89 7.57
CA PRO A 64 -19.61 -2.76 8.52
C PRO A 64 -18.53 -2.79 9.62
N THR A 65 -18.09 -3.99 10.03
CA THR A 65 -16.98 -4.13 10.98
C THR A 65 -15.65 -3.75 10.32
N ILE A 66 -15.43 -4.16 9.06
CA ILE A 66 -14.27 -3.74 8.26
C ILE A 66 -14.21 -2.21 8.15
N GLU A 67 -15.33 -1.57 7.80
CA GLU A 67 -15.44 -0.11 7.73
C GLU A 67 -15.13 0.55 9.09
N SER A 68 -15.63 -0.01 10.19
CA SER A 68 -15.37 0.49 11.54
C SER A 68 -13.89 0.41 11.92
N ILE A 69 -13.23 -0.73 11.65
CA ILE A 69 -11.81 -0.94 11.96
C ILE A 69 -10.94 0.04 11.17
N ILE A 70 -11.18 0.16 9.85
CA ILE A 70 -10.46 1.14 9.01
C ILE A 70 -10.60 2.56 9.58
N ARG A 71 -11.83 2.94 9.97
CA ARG A 71 -12.13 4.24 10.57
C ARG A 71 -11.44 4.44 11.93
N THR A 72 -11.34 3.42 12.76
CA THR A 72 -10.67 3.49 14.08
C THR A 72 -9.16 3.73 13.92
N HIS A 73 -8.53 3.06 12.95
CA HIS A 73 -7.09 3.16 12.73
C HIS A 73 -6.66 4.41 11.96
N ASP A 74 -7.56 4.99 11.14
CA ASP A 74 -7.44 6.34 10.57
C ASP A 74 -6.11 6.62 9.83
N ALA A 75 -5.54 5.62 9.16
CA ALA A 75 -4.33 5.80 8.34
C ALA A 75 -4.59 6.75 7.15
N ASP A 76 -3.53 7.30 6.56
CA ASP A 76 -3.63 8.20 5.41
C ASP A 76 -4.02 7.46 4.13
N VAL A 77 -3.47 6.25 3.97
CA VAL A 77 -3.68 5.38 2.81
C VAL A 77 -4.06 3.99 3.31
N VAL A 78 -5.08 3.42 2.70
CA VAL A 78 -5.60 2.08 3.01
C VAL A 78 -5.48 1.23 1.75
N ILE A 79 -4.78 0.11 1.85
CA ILE A 79 -4.68 -0.92 0.82
C ILE A 79 -5.56 -2.07 1.26
N LEU A 80 -6.54 -2.45 0.43
CA LEU A 80 -7.40 -3.59 0.68
C LEU A 80 -7.11 -4.67 -0.35
N ASP A 81 -6.95 -5.90 0.12
CA ASP A 81 -6.85 -7.09 -0.69
C ASP A 81 -8.09 -7.98 -0.49
N GLU A 82 -8.36 -8.87 -1.44
CA GLU A 82 -9.55 -9.74 -1.44
C GLU A 82 -10.90 -9.02 -1.38
N ALA A 83 -10.98 -7.80 -1.91
CA ALA A 83 -12.25 -7.14 -2.21
C ALA A 83 -12.91 -7.73 -3.48
N PHE A 84 -13.05 -9.06 -3.57
CA PHE A 84 -13.58 -9.75 -4.76
C PHE A 84 -15.09 -9.57 -4.92
N ASN A 85 -15.81 -9.37 -3.82
CA ASN A 85 -17.24 -9.19 -3.83
C ASN A 85 -17.64 -7.90 -4.55
N ASN A 86 -18.34 -8.03 -5.67
CA ASN A 86 -18.85 -6.93 -6.50
C ASN A 86 -19.92 -6.03 -5.84
N THR A 87 -20.20 -6.25 -4.55
CA THR A 87 -20.95 -5.31 -3.74
C THR A 87 -20.06 -4.52 -2.79
N SER A 88 -18.90 -5.06 -2.42
CA SER A 88 -17.93 -4.45 -1.51
C SER A 88 -17.07 -3.39 -2.20
N ASP A 89 -16.73 -3.62 -3.47
CA ASP A 89 -16.02 -2.68 -4.38
C ASP A 89 -16.61 -1.27 -4.39
N GLY A 90 -17.94 -1.13 -4.32
CA GLY A 90 -18.64 0.14 -4.22
C GLY A 90 -19.02 0.53 -2.80
N LYS A 91 -19.31 -0.43 -1.90
CA LYS A 91 -19.81 -0.16 -0.55
C LYS A 91 -18.75 0.45 0.36
N ILE A 92 -17.57 -0.18 0.46
CA ILE A 92 -16.53 0.27 1.40
C ILE A 92 -16.07 1.70 1.07
N PRO A 93 -15.70 2.03 -0.20
CA PRO A 93 -15.35 3.40 -0.55
C PRO A 93 -16.49 4.39 -0.32
N SER A 94 -17.74 3.99 -0.58
CA SER A 94 -18.90 4.86 -0.39
C SER A 94 -19.16 5.16 1.09
N ALA A 95 -19.04 4.17 1.97
CA ALA A 95 -19.26 4.29 3.41
C ALA A 95 -18.13 5.06 4.12
N LEU A 96 -16.93 5.01 3.57
CA LEU A 96 -15.74 5.67 4.11
C LEU A 96 -15.38 6.99 3.41
N LYS A 97 -16.20 7.46 2.47
CA LYS A 97 -15.94 8.64 1.63
C LYS A 97 -15.72 9.94 2.42
N ASP A 98 -16.27 10.03 3.63
CA ASP A 98 -16.07 11.18 4.52
C ASP A 98 -14.63 11.27 5.06
N LEU A 99 -13.93 10.14 5.14
CA LEU A 99 -12.51 10.07 5.53
C LEU A 99 -11.59 9.90 4.32
N TYR A 100 -11.96 9.01 3.40
CA TYR A 100 -11.19 8.65 2.21
C TYR A 100 -11.96 9.06 0.95
N PRO A 101 -11.92 10.35 0.57
CA PRO A 101 -12.68 10.84 -0.58
C PRO A 101 -12.16 10.34 -1.93
N TYR A 102 -10.98 9.73 -1.97
CA TYR A 102 -10.34 9.19 -3.16
C TYR A 102 -10.16 7.67 -3.02
N ALA A 103 -10.59 6.93 -4.05
CA ALA A 103 -10.45 5.48 -4.11
C ALA A 103 -10.19 5.05 -5.55
N THR A 104 -9.36 4.02 -5.72
CA THR A 104 -9.19 3.36 -7.01
C THR A 104 -10.34 2.36 -7.27
N PRO A 105 -10.60 1.99 -8.53
CA PRO A 105 -11.35 0.78 -8.86
C PRO A 105 -10.61 -0.47 -8.37
N VAL A 106 -11.27 -1.61 -8.40
CA VAL A 106 -10.61 -2.88 -8.08
C VAL A 106 -9.73 -3.32 -9.26
N VAL A 107 -8.50 -3.74 -8.97
CA VAL A 107 -7.57 -4.28 -9.98
C VAL A 107 -8.23 -5.43 -10.73
N GLY A 108 -8.11 -5.45 -12.05
CA GLY A 108 -8.63 -6.55 -12.86
C GLY A 108 -10.16 -6.61 -13.02
N GLU A 109 -10.90 -5.64 -12.49
CA GLU A 109 -12.35 -5.52 -12.72
C GLU A 109 -12.66 -5.17 -14.19
N THR A 110 -11.84 -4.31 -14.79
CA THR A 110 -11.90 -3.98 -16.22
C THR A 110 -10.50 -4.06 -16.81
N CYS A 111 -10.40 -4.50 -18.07
CA CYS A 111 -9.12 -4.53 -18.80
C CYS A 111 -8.83 -3.27 -19.63
N SER A 112 -9.70 -2.26 -19.59
CA SER A 112 -9.48 -0.97 -20.25
C SER A 112 -10.40 0.11 -19.67
N GLY A 113 -9.87 1.31 -19.42
CA GLY A 113 -10.67 2.42 -18.88
C GLY A 113 -10.96 2.25 -17.40
N GLY A 114 -12.23 2.43 -16.98
CA GLY A 114 -12.65 2.20 -15.59
C GLY A 114 -12.15 3.23 -14.56
N GLY A 115 -11.53 4.33 -14.99
CA GLY A 115 -10.90 5.31 -14.08
C GLY A 115 -9.38 5.14 -13.98
N TRP A 116 -8.82 4.05 -14.50
CA TRP A 116 -7.38 3.85 -14.58
C TRP A 116 -6.72 4.80 -15.56
N THR A 117 -5.59 5.39 -15.16
CA THR A 117 -4.67 6.12 -16.05
C THR A 117 -4.05 5.16 -17.08
N GLY A 118 -3.77 3.92 -16.68
CA GLY A 118 -3.33 2.86 -17.57
C GLY A 118 -3.47 1.48 -16.94
N ILE A 119 -3.71 0.49 -17.79
CA ILE A 119 -3.78 -0.92 -17.41
C ILE A 119 -2.74 -1.67 -18.25
N SER A 120 -2.03 -2.61 -17.63
CA SER A 120 -1.02 -3.44 -18.29
C SER A 120 -1.06 -4.87 -17.76
N GLY A 121 -0.27 -5.76 -18.37
CA GLY A 121 -0.19 -7.16 -17.98
C GLY A 121 -1.25 -8.06 -18.63
N ASP A 122 -1.47 -9.25 -18.08
CA ASP A 122 -2.28 -10.31 -18.70
C ASP A 122 -3.75 -10.26 -18.25
N CYS A 123 -4.41 -9.12 -18.49
CA CYS A 123 -5.79 -8.94 -18.07
C CYS A 123 -6.76 -9.74 -18.95
N SER A 124 -7.62 -10.53 -18.30
CA SER A 124 -8.64 -11.35 -18.94
C SER A 124 -10.04 -10.77 -18.77
N ASN A 125 -10.81 -10.68 -19.86
CA ASN A 125 -12.26 -10.41 -19.83
C ASN A 125 -13.09 -11.71 -19.88
N SER A 126 -12.48 -12.86 -19.61
CA SER A 126 -13.20 -14.13 -19.55
C SER A 126 -14.23 -14.09 -18.42
N PRO A 127 -15.47 -14.58 -18.62
CA PRO A 127 -16.46 -14.64 -17.55
C PRO A 127 -16.11 -15.66 -16.45
N PHE A 128 -15.04 -16.44 -16.64
CA PHE A 128 -14.53 -17.40 -15.66
C PHE A 128 -13.34 -16.85 -14.85
N VAL A 129 -12.88 -15.63 -15.16
CA VAL A 129 -11.80 -14.97 -14.42
C VAL A 129 -12.40 -13.87 -13.56
N ILE A 130 -12.15 -13.92 -12.26
CA ILE A 130 -12.60 -12.91 -11.30
C ILE A 130 -11.67 -11.70 -11.30
N ASN A 131 -12.07 -10.59 -10.66
CA ASN A 131 -11.17 -9.45 -10.46
C ASN A 131 -10.02 -9.83 -9.50
N GLY A 132 -9.02 -8.95 -9.35
CA GLY A 132 -7.85 -9.19 -8.52
C GLY A 132 -8.02 -8.87 -7.03
N GLY A 133 -9.12 -8.24 -6.62
CA GLY A 133 -9.44 -7.95 -5.22
C GLY A 133 -8.62 -6.82 -4.56
N THR A 134 -7.56 -6.31 -5.19
CA THR A 134 -6.76 -5.21 -4.65
C THR A 134 -7.35 -3.83 -5.03
N MET A 135 -7.41 -2.92 -4.05
CA MET A 135 -7.73 -1.50 -4.27
C MET A 135 -7.08 -0.59 -3.20
N ILE A 136 -7.08 0.71 -3.45
CA ILE A 136 -6.51 1.72 -2.55
C ILE A 136 -7.53 2.82 -2.24
N LEU A 137 -7.68 3.15 -0.95
CA LEU A 137 -8.38 4.34 -0.45
C LEU A 137 -7.36 5.36 0.06
N SER A 138 -7.63 6.65 -0.13
CA SER A 138 -6.71 7.71 0.24
C SER A 138 -7.44 8.95 0.77
N LYS A 139 -6.88 9.54 1.83
CA LYS A 139 -7.25 10.89 2.31
C LYS A 139 -6.81 11.98 1.33
N TYR A 140 -5.75 11.72 0.57
CA TYR A 140 -5.12 12.65 -0.38
C TYR A 140 -5.56 12.39 -1.82
N PRO A 141 -5.61 13.42 -2.70
CA PRO A 141 -5.96 13.24 -4.10
C PRO A 141 -5.07 12.20 -4.80
N ILE A 142 -5.71 11.31 -5.56
CA ILE A 142 -5.04 10.38 -6.49
C ILE A 142 -4.93 11.10 -7.84
N GLU A 143 -3.71 11.52 -8.21
CA GLU A 143 -3.43 12.25 -9.46
C GLU A 143 -3.28 11.30 -10.65
N LYS A 144 -2.71 10.11 -10.38
CA LYS A 144 -2.59 9.00 -11.34
C LYS A 144 -2.81 7.67 -10.64
N GLN A 145 -3.37 6.71 -11.36
CA GLN A 145 -3.64 5.36 -10.88
C GLN A 145 -3.45 4.36 -12.01
N TYR A 146 -2.68 3.30 -11.76
CA TYR A 146 -2.32 2.30 -12.75
C TYR A 146 -2.55 0.90 -12.20
N ALA A 147 -3.11 0.03 -13.03
CA ALA A 147 -3.22 -1.39 -12.70
C ALA A 147 -2.24 -2.22 -13.53
N HIS A 148 -1.66 -3.24 -12.90
CA HIS A 148 -0.89 -4.28 -13.57
C HIS A 148 -1.41 -5.64 -13.16
N ILE A 149 -1.98 -6.40 -14.11
CA ILE A 149 -2.44 -7.76 -13.88
C ILE A 149 -1.26 -8.71 -14.13
N PHE A 150 -0.97 -9.59 -13.18
CA PHE A 150 0.19 -10.46 -13.28
C PHE A 150 0.09 -11.42 -14.45
N SER A 151 1.20 -11.59 -15.16
CA SER A 151 1.36 -12.63 -16.18
C SER A 151 1.77 -13.97 -15.56
N ASN A 152 2.26 -13.95 -14.31
CA ASN A 152 2.61 -15.14 -13.56
C ASN A 152 1.49 -15.53 -12.57
N SER A 153 0.91 -16.70 -12.78
CA SER A 153 -0.03 -17.36 -11.88
C SER A 153 0.18 -18.88 -11.91
N THR A 154 -0.18 -19.58 -10.84
CA THR A 154 0.07 -21.02 -10.73
C THR A 154 -1.08 -21.81 -11.35
N SER A 155 -0.88 -22.36 -12.55
CA SER A 155 -1.93 -23.13 -13.22
C SER A 155 -2.53 -24.23 -12.34
N GLY A 156 -3.86 -24.27 -12.28
CA GLY A 156 -4.63 -25.22 -11.48
C GLY A 156 -4.95 -24.75 -10.05
N THR A 157 -4.52 -23.54 -9.67
CA THR A 157 -4.99 -22.87 -8.44
C THR A 157 -6.14 -21.90 -8.75
N TRP A 158 -6.87 -21.49 -7.72
CA TRP A 158 -7.93 -20.46 -7.82
C TRP A 158 -7.37 -19.13 -8.32
N ASP A 159 -6.15 -18.78 -7.92
CA ASP A 159 -5.46 -17.56 -8.37
C ASP A 159 -5.17 -17.52 -9.87
N TYR A 160 -5.10 -18.67 -10.54
CA TYR A 160 -4.95 -18.71 -12.00
C TYR A 160 -6.19 -18.15 -12.71
N ASP A 161 -7.35 -18.26 -12.07
CA ASP A 161 -8.64 -17.78 -12.57
C ASP A 161 -9.03 -16.43 -11.90
N ALA A 162 -8.04 -15.65 -11.47
CA ALA A 162 -8.22 -14.29 -10.95
C ALA A 162 -7.27 -13.30 -11.64
N ASN A 163 -7.76 -12.11 -11.97
CA ASN A 163 -6.93 -11.00 -12.46
C ASN A 163 -6.12 -10.35 -11.32
N LYS A 164 -5.44 -11.15 -10.48
CA LYS A 164 -4.55 -10.68 -9.40
C LYS A 164 -3.44 -9.80 -9.97
N GLY A 165 -3.01 -8.81 -9.20
CA GLY A 165 -2.13 -7.78 -9.71
C GLY A 165 -1.71 -6.75 -8.69
N ALA A 166 -1.30 -5.59 -9.20
CA ALA A 166 -0.86 -4.45 -8.41
C ALA A 166 -1.61 -3.17 -8.80
N ASP A 167 -1.96 -2.37 -7.79
CA ASP A 167 -2.54 -1.03 -7.89
C ASP A 167 -1.47 -0.01 -7.52
N LEU A 168 -1.04 0.83 -8.46
CA LEU A 168 -0.03 1.88 -8.26
C LEU A 168 -0.68 3.27 -8.37
N VAL A 169 -0.59 4.05 -7.30
CA VAL A 169 -1.14 5.42 -7.24
C VAL A 169 -0.06 6.47 -7.03
N GLU A 170 -0.23 7.63 -7.67
CA GLU A 170 0.45 8.88 -7.35
C GLU A 170 -0.49 9.75 -6.51
N LEU A 171 -0.10 10.03 -5.28
CA LEU A 171 -0.85 10.82 -4.31
C LEU A 171 -0.29 12.24 -4.23
N ASN A 172 -1.17 13.23 -4.17
CA ASN A 172 -0.81 14.61 -3.86
C ASN A 172 -0.90 14.87 -2.35
N VAL A 173 0.18 14.57 -1.65
CA VAL A 173 0.27 14.74 -0.20
C VAL A 173 0.82 16.14 0.09
N ASN A 174 -0.09 17.08 0.40
CA ASN A 174 0.22 18.48 0.72
C ASN A 174 1.07 19.21 -0.34
N GLY A 175 0.89 18.88 -1.62
CA GLY A 175 1.62 19.48 -2.74
C GLY A 175 2.87 18.70 -3.18
N SER A 176 3.19 17.59 -2.51
CA SER A 176 4.26 16.65 -2.91
C SER A 176 3.66 15.38 -3.49
N ASN A 177 4.32 14.82 -4.51
CA ASN A 177 3.88 13.59 -5.17
C ASN A 177 4.52 12.38 -4.50
N GLU A 178 3.69 11.57 -3.84
CA GLU A 178 4.10 10.33 -3.18
C GLU A 178 3.49 9.13 -3.90
N TRP A 179 4.19 7.99 -3.90
CA TRP A 179 3.71 6.81 -4.61
C TRP A 179 3.51 5.63 -3.66
N VAL A 180 2.41 4.91 -3.87
CA VAL A 180 2.05 3.70 -3.13
C VAL A 180 1.65 2.62 -4.13
N VAL A 181 2.15 1.40 -3.93
CA VAL A 181 1.69 0.21 -4.64
C VAL A 181 1.05 -0.80 -3.67
N GLY A 182 -0.21 -1.14 -3.92
CA GLY A 182 -0.94 -2.21 -3.24
C GLY A 182 -0.92 -3.50 -4.06
N THR A 183 -0.87 -4.67 -3.44
CA THR A 183 -0.89 -5.95 -4.15
C THR A 183 -1.27 -7.15 -3.28
N HIS A 184 -1.95 -8.12 -3.90
CA HIS A 184 -2.15 -9.46 -3.35
C HIS A 184 -1.49 -10.51 -4.26
N LEU A 185 -0.51 -11.25 -3.73
CA LEU A 185 0.26 -12.24 -4.50
C LEU A 185 -0.40 -13.63 -4.54
N GLN A 186 0.26 -14.56 -5.23
CA GLN A 186 -0.11 -15.98 -5.29
C GLN A 186 -0.15 -16.61 -3.89
N ALA A 187 -1.30 -17.14 -3.50
CA ALA A 187 -1.49 -17.94 -2.31
C ALA A 187 -0.93 -19.37 -2.46
N ASP A 188 -0.63 -20.01 -1.34
CA ASP A 188 -0.45 -21.46 -1.30
C ASP A 188 -1.83 -22.14 -1.41
N GLN A 189 -1.90 -23.28 -2.08
CA GLN A 189 -3.16 -24.03 -2.23
C GLN A 189 -2.93 -25.53 -2.04
N SER A 190 -3.84 -26.18 -1.33
CA SER A 190 -3.85 -27.63 -1.17
C SER A 190 -3.75 -28.35 -2.53
N GLY A 191 -2.87 -29.36 -2.59
CA GLY A 191 -2.57 -30.09 -3.83
C GLY A 191 -1.49 -29.46 -4.72
N THR A 192 -1.00 -28.26 -4.38
CA THR A 192 0.09 -27.57 -5.07
C THR A 192 1.30 -27.42 -4.14
N SER A 193 2.50 -27.61 -4.68
CA SER A 193 3.73 -27.47 -3.90
C SER A 193 4.01 -26.00 -3.55
N THR A 194 4.33 -25.73 -2.28
CA THR A 194 4.79 -24.40 -1.81
C THR A 194 5.98 -23.87 -2.62
N ASN A 195 6.87 -24.74 -3.11
CA ASN A 195 7.98 -24.28 -3.97
C ASN A 195 7.49 -23.71 -5.31
N THR A 196 6.39 -24.26 -5.85
CA THR A 196 5.79 -23.78 -7.11
C THR A 196 5.13 -22.42 -6.89
N THR A 197 4.26 -22.30 -5.89
CA THR A 197 3.58 -21.04 -5.55
C THR A 197 4.58 -19.97 -5.11
N GLN A 198 5.63 -20.33 -4.37
CA GLN A 198 6.75 -19.43 -4.07
C GLN A 198 7.41 -18.90 -5.35
N SER A 199 7.75 -19.78 -6.30
CA SER A 199 8.35 -19.35 -7.56
C SER A 199 7.46 -18.35 -8.30
N THR A 200 6.15 -18.54 -8.27
CA THR A 200 5.16 -17.60 -8.82
C THR A 200 5.19 -16.26 -8.08
N ARG A 201 5.15 -16.25 -6.74
CA ARG A 201 5.25 -15.01 -5.93
C ARG A 201 6.52 -14.21 -6.25
N LEU A 202 7.66 -14.88 -6.38
CA LEU A 202 8.91 -14.22 -6.74
C LEU A 202 8.88 -13.62 -8.15
N ALA A 203 8.22 -14.28 -9.10
CA ALA A 203 8.02 -13.74 -10.44
C ALA A 203 7.09 -12.52 -10.43
N GLN A 204 5.98 -12.57 -9.69
CA GLN A 204 5.04 -11.46 -9.51
C GLN A 204 5.71 -10.23 -8.86
N LEU A 205 6.54 -10.44 -7.82
CA LEU A 205 7.35 -9.35 -7.22
C LEU A 205 8.33 -8.74 -8.24
N GLY A 206 8.90 -9.55 -9.13
CA GLY A 206 9.69 -9.08 -10.26
C GLY A 206 8.87 -8.27 -11.28
N GLU A 207 7.61 -8.65 -11.54
CA GLU A 207 6.68 -7.86 -12.35
C GLU A 207 6.38 -6.50 -11.70
N ILE A 208 6.06 -6.46 -10.40
CA ILE A 208 5.84 -5.20 -9.65
C ILE A 208 7.04 -4.27 -9.79
N LYS A 209 8.24 -4.79 -9.54
CA LYS A 209 9.49 -4.02 -9.68
C LYS A 209 9.61 -3.40 -11.06
N ASN A 210 9.42 -4.19 -12.12
CA ASN A 210 9.55 -3.72 -13.50
C ASN A 210 8.45 -2.71 -13.87
N PHE A 211 7.22 -2.98 -13.47
CA PHE A 211 6.06 -2.12 -13.67
C PHE A 211 6.25 -0.75 -13.03
N VAL A 212 6.61 -0.72 -11.74
CA VAL A 212 6.85 0.53 -11.01
C VAL A 212 8.05 1.29 -11.59
N ASN A 213 9.15 0.60 -11.91
CA ASN A 213 10.30 1.24 -12.55
C ASN A 213 9.95 1.87 -13.90
N GLY A 214 9.07 1.23 -14.67
CA GLY A 214 8.62 1.72 -15.97
C GLY A 214 7.77 2.99 -15.89
N ILE A 215 7.06 3.21 -14.78
CA ILE A 215 6.16 4.35 -14.59
C ILE A 215 6.82 5.48 -13.79
N VAL A 216 7.36 5.15 -12.62
CA VAL A 216 7.89 6.13 -11.66
C VAL A 216 9.35 6.47 -11.93
N GLY A 217 10.08 5.55 -12.58
CA GLY A 217 11.53 5.61 -12.71
C GLY A 217 12.19 5.67 -11.33
N THR A 218 13.20 6.52 -11.19
CA THR A 218 13.99 6.67 -9.95
C THR A 218 13.75 8.03 -9.27
N SER A 219 12.63 8.68 -9.58
CA SER A 219 12.40 10.09 -9.25
C SER A 219 11.75 10.33 -7.89
N ALA A 220 11.07 9.33 -7.34
CA ALA A 220 10.28 9.43 -6.12
C ALA A 220 10.36 8.13 -5.30
N PRO A 221 10.14 8.18 -3.97
CA PRO A 221 9.95 6.99 -3.16
C PRO A 221 8.67 6.27 -3.58
N VAL A 222 8.65 4.94 -3.44
CA VAL A 222 7.44 4.14 -3.63
C VAL A 222 7.28 3.20 -2.44
N LEU A 223 6.22 3.40 -1.68
CA LEU A 223 5.79 2.48 -0.62
C LEU A 223 5.09 1.28 -1.25
N ILE A 224 5.21 0.10 -0.63
CA ILE A 224 4.52 -1.13 -1.03
C ILE A 224 3.77 -1.72 0.16
N GLY A 225 2.59 -2.27 -0.05
CA GLY A 225 1.92 -3.06 0.97
C GLY A 225 0.83 -4.00 0.44
N GLY A 226 0.40 -4.92 1.30
CA GLY A 226 -0.63 -5.91 1.01
C GLY A 226 -0.27 -7.30 1.51
N ASP A 227 -1.12 -8.27 1.19
CA ASP A 227 -0.88 -9.69 1.43
C ASP A 227 0.08 -10.26 0.38
N LEU A 228 1.33 -10.50 0.80
CA LEU A 228 2.35 -11.04 -0.08
C LEU A 228 2.33 -12.57 -0.13
N ASN A 229 1.55 -13.24 0.73
CA ASN A 229 1.56 -14.70 0.87
C ASN A 229 2.98 -15.29 1.06
N VAL A 230 3.89 -14.48 1.60
CA VAL A 230 5.28 -14.86 1.88
C VAL A 230 5.33 -15.19 3.36
N GLU A 231 5.35 -16.47 3.70
CA GLU A 231 5.51 -16.93 5.08
C GLU A 231 6.81 -16.41 5.69
N TYR A 232 6.72 -15.62 6.76
CA TYR A 232 7.89 -15.17 7.51
C TYR A 232 8.44 -16.29 8.38
N TYR A 233 7.58 -16.89 9.22
CA TYR A 233 7.98 -17.89 10.21
C TYR A 233 8.11 -19.28 9.60
N ASN A 234 7.06 -19.77 8.93
CA ASN A 234 7.06 -21.11 8.33
C ASN A 234 7.95 -21.18 7.08
N GLY A 235 8.15 -20.03 6.41
CA GLY A 235 9.06 -19.86 5.27
C GLY A 235 10.52 -19.58 5.65
N ALA A 236 10.86 -19.43 6.93
CA ALA A 236 12.21 -19.06 7.37
C ALA A 236 13.30 -20.03 6.88
N SER A 237 13.04 -21.33 6.93
CA SER A 237 14.00 -22.36 6.50
C SER A 237 14.25 -22.39 4.99
N ARG A 238 13.28 -21.89 4.21
CA ARG A 238 13.34 -21.78 2.74
C ARG A 238 13.89 -20.42 2.29
N GLY A 239 14.00 -19.45 3.22
CA GLY A 239 14.47 -18.09 2.95
C GLY A 239 13.43 -17.19 2.28
N ASP A 240 12.15 -17.52 2.41
CA ASP A 240 11.03 -16.87 1.69
C ASP A 240 11.06 -15.35 1.79
N TYR A 241 11.16 -14.80 3.01
CA TYR A 241 11.25 -13.36 3.25
C TYR A 241 12.47 -12.70 2.57
N THR A 242 13.64 -13.33 2.63
CA THR A 242 14.85 -12.81 1.97
C THR A 242 14.69 -12.84 0.45
N ASN A 243 14.13 -13.93 -0.09
CA ASN A 243 13.90 -14.09 -1.52
C ASN A 243 12.91 -13.04 -2.04
N ALA A 244 11.84 -12.76 -1.29
CA ALA A 244 10.85 -11.75 -1.63
C ALA A 244 11.44 -10.34 -1.71
N GLN A 245 12.23 -9.93 -0.69
CA GLN A 245 12.93 -8.63 -0.72
C GLN A 245 13.85 -8.50 -1.94
N ASN A 246 14.57 -9.57 -2.28
CA ASN A 246 15.46 -9.58 -3.45
C ASN A 246 14.67 -9.48 -4.77
N ALA A 247 13.55 -10.20 -4.89
CA ALA A 247 12.72 -10.22 -6.09
C ALA A 247 12.08 -8.86 -6.37
N VAL A 248 11.50 -8.24 -5.34
CA VAL A 248 10.87 -6.92 -5.46
C VAL A 248 11.90 -5.80 -5.56
N GLY A 249 13.14 -6.05 -5.10
CA GLY A 249 14.18 -5.03 -5.01
C GLY A 249 13.77 -3.93 -4.05
N GLY A 250 13.45 -4.30 -2.81
CA GLY A 250 12.92 -3.38 -1.80
C GLY A 250 13.23 -3.85 -0.38
N VAL A 251 12.77 -3.05 0.57
CA VAL A 251 12.80 -3.37 2.00
C VAL A 251 11.36 -3.61 2.43
N LEU A 252 11.06 -4.85 2.81
CA LEU A 252 9.72 -5.24 3.27
C LEU A 252 9.70 -5.19 4.79
N GLY A 253 8.62 -4.69 5.39
CA GLY A 253 8.42 -4.75 6.83
C GLY A 253 7.28 -5.70 7.17
N SER A 254 7.47 -6.50 8.21
CA SER A 254 6.41 -7.31 8.82
C SER A 254 6.46 -7.11 10.35
N PRO A 255 5.34 -7.34 11.05
CA PRO A 255 5.28 -7.35 12.50
C PRO A 255 6.37 -8.21 13.17
N ALA A 256 6.73 -9.33 12.57
CA ALA A 256 7.78 -10.24 13.04
C ALA A 256 9.19 -9.64 13.14
N LEU A 257 9.44 -8.47 12.54
CA LEU A 257 10.69 -7.74 12.70
C LEU A 257 10.80 -7.04 14.07
N ASP A 258 9.67 -6.82 14.75
CA ASP A 258 9.65 -6.33 16.13
C ASP A 258 9.76 -7.50 17.11
N PRO A 259 10.86 -7.63 17.88
CA PRO A 259 11.02 -8.72 18.85
C PRO A 259 10.01 -8.67 20.01
N SER A 260 9.26 -7.57 20.16
CA SER A 260 8.19 -7.43 21.14
C SER A 260 6.80 -7.85 20.61
N GLN A 261 6.67 -8.12 19.31
CA GLN A 261 5.44 -8.63 18.73
C GLN A 261 5.13 -10.03 19.25
N THR A 262 3.84 -10.29 19.52
CA THR A 262 3.33 -11.57 20.05
C THR A 262 2.15 -12.12 19.25
N MET A 263 1.63 -11.36 18.29
CA MET A 263 0.57 -11.76 17.37
C MET A 263 1.13 -11.92 15.95
N TYR A 264 0.37 -12.61 15.11
CA TYR A 264 0.68 -12.86 13.70
C TYR A 264 -0.35 -12.18 12.80
N THR A 265 0.00 -11.88 11.55
CA THR A 265 -0.99 -11.27 10.63
C THR A 265 -2.09 -12.27 10.28
N MET A 266 -1.78 -13.55 10.14
CA MET A 266 -2.78 -14.62 10.14
C MET A 266 -2.61 -15.43 11.43
N ASP A 267 -3.52 -15.27 12.39
CA ASP A 267 -3.40 -15.85 13.75
C ASP A 267 -4.68 -16.61 14.14
N CYS A 268 -4.84 -17.82 13.60
CA CYS A 268 -6.05 -18.61 13.79
C CYS A 268 -6.35 -19.03 15.24
N PRO A 269 -5.37 -19.30 16.12
CA PRO A 269 -5.66 -19.53 17.53
C PRO A 269 -6.43 -18.39 18.21
N ILE A 270 -6.31 -17.15 17.71
CA ILE A 270 -6.99 -15.97 18.24
C ILE A 270 -8.20 -15.57 17.39
N SER A 271 -8.11 -15.58 16.06
CA SER A 271 -9.20 -15.13 15.17
C SER A 271 -10.27 -16.21 15.00
N SER A 272 -11.51 -15.92 15.41
CA SER A 272 -12.65 -16.82 15.17
C SER A 272 -12.92 -17.02 13.67
N TRP A 273 -12.70 -16.00 12.85
CA TRP A 273 -12.91 -16.05 11.41
C TRP A 273 -11.83 -16.88 10.72
N CYS A 274 -10.57 -16.76 11.13
CA CYS A 274 -9.49 -17.62 10.63
C CYS A 274 -9.74 -19.11 10.94
N GLN A 275 -10.30 -19.44 12.11
CA GLN A 275 -10.70 -20.82 12.41
C GLN A 275 -11.83 -21.31 11.51
N TYR A 276 -12.76 -20.42 11.17
CA TYR A 276 -13.84 -20.72 10.22
C TYR A 276 -13.28 -20.99 8.82
N MET A 277 -12.46 -20.06 8.29
CA MET A 277 -11.85 -20.16 6.97
C MET A 277 -10.89 -21.34 6.84
N GLY A 278 -10.19 -21.74 7.91
CA GLY A 278 -9.38 -22.96 7.88
C GLY A 278 -10.18 -24.22 7.56
N GLY A 279 -11.46 -24.27 7.93
CA GLY A 279 -12.38 -25.35 7.53
C GLY A 279 -12.82 -25.26 6.06
N VAL A 280 -13.04 -24.05 5.55
CA VAL A 280 -13.47 -23.78 4.16
C VAL A 280 -12.34 -24.02 3.18
N GLU A 281 -11.18 -23.43 3.42
CA GLU A 281 -10.03 -23.44 2.51
C GLU A 281 -9.02 -24.56 2.79
N SER A 282 -9.29 -25.37 3.82
CA SER A 282 -8.52 -26.56 4.16
C SER A 282 -7.08 -26.29 4.63
N PHE A 283 -6.84 -25.19 5.34
CA PHE A 283 -5.62 -24.94 6.09
C PHE A 283 -5.80 -25.21 7.60
N PRO A 284 -4.72 -25.41 8.38
CA PRO A 284 -4.85 -25.72 9.81
C PRO A 284 -5.56 -24.61 10.59
N THR A 285 -6.56 -24.95 11.41
CA THR A 285 -7.27 -23.98 12.27
C THR A 285 -6.42 -23.40 13.40
N ASN A 286 -5.16 -23.83 13.51
CA ASN A 286 -4.13 -23.28 14.38
C ASN A 286 -2.95 -22.68 13.60
N TYR A 287 -3.15 -22.35 12.32
CA TYR A 287 -2.15 -21.68 11.49
C TYR A 287 -1.79 -20.31 12.07
N GLN A 288 -0.50 -20.00 12.05
CA GLN A 288 0.08 -18.76 12.53
C GLN A 288 1.27 -18.38 11.63
N ASP A 289 1.19 -17.25 10.94
CA ASP A 289 2.31 -16.65 10.21
C ASP A 289 2.07 -15.16 9.92
N ASP A 290 3.14 -14.47 9.56
CA ASP A 290 3.07 -13.13 8.97
C ASP A 290 3.13 -13.26 7.45
N LEU A 291 2.03 -12.87 6.80
CA LEU A 291 1.83 -12.89 5.35
C LEU A 291 1.66 -11.47 4.77
N ASP A 292 1.29 -10.51 5.62
CA ASP A 292 0.99 -9.13 5.25
C ASP A 292 2.18 -8.22 5.56
N TYR A 293 2.56 -7.41 4.57
CA TYR A 293 3.75 -6.59 4.65
C TYR A 293 3.46 -5.14 4.29
N ILE A 294 4.23 -4.23 4.89
CA ILE A 294 4.33 -2.83 4.46
C ILE A 294 5.80 -2.45 4.41
N GLY A 295 6.24 -1.84 3.30
CA GLY A 295 7.63 -1.51 3.05
C GLY A 295 7.81 -0.46 1.97
N TYR A 296 8.96 -0.48 1.31
CA TYR A 296 9.26 0.41 0.19
C TYR A 296 10.19 -0.24 -0.83
N LEU A 297 10.06 0.19 -2.09
CA LEU A 297 10.97 -0.23 -3.15
C LEU A 297 12.30 0.52 -3.06
N ASN A 298 13.38 -0.16 -3.45
CA ASN A 298 14.74 0.36 -3.41
C ASN A 298 15.55 -0.22 -4.58
N ASP A 299 15.51 0.47 -5.72
CA ASP A 299 16.36 0.14 -6.87
C ASP A 299 17.82 0.62 -6.73
N GLY A 300 18.20 1.15 -5.56
CA GLY A 300 19.52 1.70 -5.26
C GLY A 300 19.73 3.14 -5.75
N SER A 301 18.79 3.70 -6.51
CA SER A 301 18.91 5.03 -7.13
C SER A 301 17.74 5.97 -6.83
N ARG A 302 16.56 5.44 -6.51
CA ARG A 302 15.41 6.23 -6.09
C ARG A 302 15.56 6.76 -4.65
N PRO A 303 14.95 7.91 -4.32
CA PRO A 303 14.73 8.31 -2.93
C PRO A 303 13.97 7.23 -2.18
N VAL A 304 14.29 7.04 -0.90
CA VAL A 304 13.63 6.06 -0.01
C VAL A 304 13.27 6.72 1.31
N PRO A 305 12.31 6.19 2.08
CA PRO A 305 12.06 6.62 3.44
C PRO A 305 13.33 6.62 4.29
N THR A 306 13.39 7.46 5.33
CA THR A 306 14.57 7.60 6.20
C THR A 306 14.97 6.27 6.86
N SER A 307 13.98 5.45 7.19
CA SER A 307 14.13 4.10 7.72
C SER A 307 12.85 3.30 7.47
N LEU A 308 12.94 1.97 7.55
CA LEU A 308 11.77 1.13 7.74
C LEU A 308 11.21 1.38 9.16
N PRO A 309 9.97 1.88 9.31
CA PRO A 309 9.32 1.99 10.62
C PRO A 309 8.95 0.59 11.15
N THR A 310 8.66 0.51 12.45
CA THR A 310 8.01 -0.69 12.99
C THR A 310 6.65 -0.88 12.32
N VAL A 311 6.42 -2.06 11.75
CA VAL A 311 5.12 -2.48 11.23
C VAL A 311 4.34 -3.10 12.40
N GLY A 312 3.19 -2.54 12.72
CA GLY A 312 2.32 -3.03 13.78
C GLY A 312 1.13 -3.81 13.23
N ILE A 313 0.56 -4.68 14.06
CA ILE A 313 -0.76 -5.28 13.79
C ILE A 313 -1.83 -4.35 14.38
N ALA A 314 -2.76 -3.92 13.53
CA ALA A 314 -3.89 -3.08 13.89
C ALA A 314 -5.03 -3.94 14.48
N PHE A 315 -4.79 -4.50 15.66
CA PHE A 315 -5.70 -5.41 16.36
C PHE A 315 -6.86 -4.66 17.04
N ASP A 316 -8.10 -4.98 16.66
CA ASP A 316 -9.34 -4.33 17.16
C ASP A 316 -10.43 -5.37 17.51
N PRO A 317 -10.25 -6.13 18.61
CA PRO A 317 -11.16 -7.21 19.00
C PRO A 317 -12.45 -6.68 19.64
N GLN A 318 -13.38 -7.58 19.97
CA GLN A 318 -14.62 -7.19 20.67
C GLN A 318 -14.36 -6.48 22.00
N SER A 319 -15.29 -5.61 22.40
CA SER A 319 -15.21 -4.89 23.67
C SER A 319 -15.06 -5.85 24.87
N GLY A 320 -14.09 -5.56 25.73
CA GLY A 320 -13.79 -6.38 26.92
C GLY A 320 -12.95 -7.62 26.63
N TRP A 321 -12.41 -7.77 25.42
CA TRP A 321 -11.47 -8.84 25.09
C TRP A 321 -10.25 -8.84 26.03
N THR A 322 -9.80 -10.03 26.41
CA THR A 322 -8.58 -10.26 27.19
C THR A 322 -7.77 -11.39 26.57
N SER A 323 -6.44 -11.34 26.70
CA SER A 323 -5.52 -12.38 26.19
C SER A 323 -5.97 -13.79 26.60
N GLY A 324 -5.97 -14.71 25.62
CA GLY A 324 -6.47 -16.08 25.74
C GLY A 324 -7.95 -16.25 25.36
N GLN A 325 -8.67 -15.16 25.07
CA GLN A 325 -9.99 -15.23 24.46
C GLN A 325 -9.89 -15.25 22.94
N LEU A 326 -10.88 -15.89 22.33
CA LEU A 326 -11.10 -15.83 20.89
C LEU A 326 -11.59 -14.41 20.51
N ASP A 327 -10.97 -13.80 19.50
CA ASP A 327 -11.48 -12.61 18.85
C ASP A 327 -12.67 -12.98 17.95
N THR A 328 -13.86 -12.56 18.40
CA THR A 328 -15.13 -12.76 17.70
C THR A 328 -15.55 -11.55 16.87
N ASN A 329 -14.77 -10.46 16.92
CA ASN A 329 -14.97 -9.27 16.12
C ASN A 329 -14.13 -9.27 14.83
N ALA A 330 -13.08 -10.11 14.74
CA ALA A 330 -12.29 -10.32 13.53
C ALA A 330 -13.20 -10.60 12.31
N PRO A 331 -13.31 -9.66 11.34
CA PRO A 331 -14.16 -9.83 10.17
C PRO A 331 -13.40 -10.40 8.96
N SER A 332 -12.13 -10.75 9.14
CA SER A 332 -11.23 -11.36 8.16
C SER A 332 -10.36 -12.38 8.91
N ASP A 333 -9.81 -13.33 8.19
CA ASP A 333 -8.88 -14.33 8.70
C ASP A 333 -7.47 -13.75 8.86
N HIS A 334 -7.20 -12.65 8.17
CA HIS A 334 -6.04 -11.79 8.36
C HIS A 334 -6.36 -10.58 9.27
N TYR A 335 -5.39 -10.21 10.09
CA TYR A 335 -5.34 -8.94 10.79
C TYR A 335 -4.59 -7.89 9.97
N PRO A 336 -5.06 -6.63 9.97
CA PRO A 336 -4.42 -5.56 9.23
C PRO A 336 -3.04 -5.21 9.81
N VAL A 337 -2.15 -4.77 8.92
CA VAL A 337 -0.85 -4.19 9.29
C VAL A 337 -0.82 -2.69 9.05
N THR A 338 -0.05 -1.96 9.85
CA THR A 338 0.10 -0.51 9.72
C THR A 338 1.52 -0.03 10.00
N ALA A 339 1.93 1.02 9.29
CA ALA A 339 3.20 1.70 9.48
C ALA A 339 3.10 3.18 9.10
N THR A 340 3.93 4.03 9.72
CA THR A 340 4.06 5.46 9.34
C THR A 340 5.47 5.74 8.87
N PHE A 341 5.60 6.14 7.61
CA PHE A 341 6.89 6.44 6.98
C PHE A 341 7.20 7.93 7.03
N SER A 342 8.47 8.24 7.31
CA SER A 342 9.04 9.57 7.06
C SER A 342 9.70 9.58 5.67
N LEU A 343 9.02 10.23 4.73
CA LEU A 343 9.42 10.37 3.33
C LEU A 343 10.50 11.46 3.16
N PRO A 344 11.42 11.29 2.17
CA PRO A 344 12.62 12.11 1.99
C PRO A 344 12.39 13.56 1.55
#